data_AF-A0A967HQI0-F1
#
_entry.id   AF-A0A967HQI0-F1
#
_cell.length_a   1.000
_cell.length_b   1.000
_cell.length_c   1.000
_cell.angle_alpha   90.00
_cell.angle_beta   90.00
_cell.angle_gamma   90.00
#
_symmetry.space_group_name_H-M   'P 1'
#
loop_
_entity.id
_entity.type
_entity.pdbx_description
1 polymer ?
#
loop_
_entity_poly.entity_id
_entity_poly.type
_entity_poly.pdbx_seq_one_letter_code
_entity_poly.pdbx_strand_id
1 'polypeptide(L)'
;GEDIVGNAMAAGLLFSSAWRVGVDWLERPGSNAWAIAPEKSASGNALLLTNPHLPWSARFTWMEAQLVAPGVDAYGASLIGIPLPTVAFNDRLGWTHTVNTQDAEDVYELTLVDGGYRWDGGVRAFEVDTVLLRVREADGTLREEPLVRRRSAHGPVIAERDVSALAVRSAFGMDAEAFLQSWEMLRASDRAEFERALARNRIIGQNVTYADADGNVLYSYGAATPRRPRGD
;
A
#
# COMPACT_ATOMS: atom_id res chain seq x y z
N GLY A 1 0.33 17.59 -16.57
CA GLY A 1 -0.36 18.17 -15.41
C GLY A 1 -1.14 17.14 -14.63
N GLU A 2 -1.84 16.23 -15.31
CA GLU A 2 -2.77 15.26 -14.71
C GLU A 2 -2.17 13.86 -14.41
N ASP A 3 -0.91 13.61 -14.81
CA ASP A 3 -0.29 12.27 -14.72
C ASP A 3 0.31 11.93 -13.34
N ILE A 4 0.58 12.92 -12.49
CA ILE A 4 1.24 12.70 -11.20
C ILE A 4 0.27 12.09 -10.17
N VAL A 5 -1.02 12.42 -10.27
CA VAL A 5 -2.07 11.93 -9.35
C VAL A 5 -2.46 10.47 -9.67
N GLY A 6 -2.40 10.06 -10.95
CA GLY A 6 -2.64 8.68 -11.37
C GLY A 6 -1.60 7.69 -10.83
N ASN A 7 -0.32 8.09 -10.83
CA ASN A 7 0.77 7.28 -10.24
C ASN A 7 0.72 7.27 -8.70
N ALA A 8 0.17 8.31 -8.07
CA ALA A 8 -0.02 8.33 -6.63
C ALA A 8 -1.07 7.32 -6.15
N MET A 9 -2.18 7.18 -6.88
CA MET A 9 -3.18 6.14 -6.61
C MET A 9 -2.63 4.74 -6.85
N ALA A 10 -1.69 4.57 -7.77
CA ALA A 10 -1.08 3.28 -8.06
C ALA A 10 -0.38 2.69 -6.82
N ALA A 11 0.33 3.47 -5.99
CA ALA A 11 1.03 2.92 -4.82
C ALA A 11 0.09 2.34 -3.74
N GLY A 12 -1.06 2.97 -3.49
CA GLY A 12 -2.07 2.45 -2.56
C GLY A 12 -2.86 1.26 -3.11
N LEU A 13 -3.15 1.28 -4.42
CA LEU A 13 -3.81 0.18 -5.14
C LEU A 13 -2.88 -1.03 -5.33
N LEU A 14 -1.56 -0.82 -5.47
CA LEU A 14 -0.55 -1.86 -5.68
C LEU A 14 -0.49 -2.88 -4.55
N PHE A 15 -0.93 -2.52 -3.35
CA PHE A 15 -1.00 -3.42 -2.20
C PHE A 15 -2.41 -3.66 -1.64
N SER A 16 -3.47 -2.94 -2.04
CA SER A 16 -4.85 -3.23 -1.59
C SER A 16 -5.71 -3.91 -2.66
N SER A 17 -5.76 -3.38 -3.88
CA SER A 17 -6.54 -3.98 -4.99
C SER A 17 -5.86 -5.20 -5.63
N ALA A 18 -4.56 -5.33 -5.41
CA ALA A 18 -3.72 -6.44 -5.82
C ALA A 18 -4.21 -7.82 -5.39
N TRP A 19 -4.94 -7.89 -4.28
CA TRP A 19 -5.33 -9.15 -3.66
C TRP A 19 -6.68 -9.69 -4.13
N ARG A 20 -7.44 -8.95 -4.95
CA ARG A 20 -8.85 -9.30 -5.22
C ARG A 20 -9.28 -9.34 -6.68
N VAL A 21 -8.40 -9.01 -7.65
CA VAL A 21 -8.79 -9.04 -9.07
C VAL A 21 -7.75 -9.81 -9.91
N GLY A 22 -8.07 -11.08 -10.21
CA GLY A 22 -7.63 -11.75 -11.45
C GLY A 22 -6.19 -12.26 -11.55
N VAL A 23 -5.43 -12.34 -10.45
CA VAL A 23 -4.11 -13.01 -10.46
C VAL A 23 -4.29 -14.42 -9.93
N ASP A 24 -3.89 -15.41 -10.73
CA ASP A 24 -3.92 -16.82 -10.36
C ASP A 24 -3.13 -17.03 -9.05
N TRP A 25 -3.76 -17.67 -8.07
CA TRP A 25 -3.36 -17.72 -6.65
C TRP A 25 -2.14 -18.60 -6.34
N LEU A 26 -1.32 -18.90 -7.34
CA LEU A 26 -0.29 -19.95 -7.25
C LEU A 26 1.01 -19.50 -6.58
N GLU A 27 1.26 -18.19 -6.39
CA GLU A 27 2.46 -17.69 -5.72
C GLU A 27 2.11 -16.73 -4.59
N ARG A 28 2.44 -17.13 -3.34
CA ARG A 28 2.37 -16.21 -2.20
C ARG A 28 3.56 -15.25 -2.29
N PRO A 29 3.34 -13.94 -2.46
CA PRO A 29 4.43 -12.98 -2.40
C PRO A 29 5.09 -13.03 -1.01
N GLY A 30 6.40 -12.90 -0.98
CA GLY A 30 7.21 -12.97 0.23
C GLY A 30 8.37 -12.00 0.15
N SER A 31 9.14 -11.87 1.22
CA SER A 31 10.39 -11.10 1.21
C SER A 31 11.22 -11.53 2.43
N ASN A 32 12.54 -11.42 2.31
CA ASN A 32 13.45 -11.48 3.46
C ASN A 32 14.04 -10.09 3.72
N ALA A 33 14.25 -9.77 4.99
CA ALA A 33 14.96 -8.58 5.43
C ALA A 33 15.74 -8.86 6.70
N TRP A 34 17.02 -8.48 6.73
CA TRP A 34 17.87 -8.56 7.93
C TRP A 34 18.49 -7.20 8.21
N ALA A 35 18.55 -6.82 9.48
CA ALA A 35 19.41 -5.77 9.99
C ALA A 35 20.30 -6.37 11.09
N ILE A 36 21.61 -6.25 10.94
CA ILE A 36 22.61 -6.83 11.85
C ILE A 36 23.35 -5.67 12.51
N ALA A 37 23.28 -5.57 13.83
CA ALA A 37 24.01 -4.55 14.59
C ALA A 37 25.53 -4.79 14.54
N PRO A 38 26.36 -3.74 14.65
CA PRO A 38 27.82 -3.82 14.65
C PRO A 38 28.43 -4.92 15.53
N GLU A 39 27.91 -5.09 16.74
CA GLU A 39 28.38 -6.08 17.72
C GLU A 39 28.24 -7.54 17.25
N LYS A 40 27.43 -7.78 16.21
CA LYS A 40 27.20 -9.09 15.59
C LYS A 40 27.86 -9.22 14.21
N SER A 41 28.63 -8.23 13.76
CA SER A 41 29.33 -8.26 12.48
C SER A 41 30.84 -8.26 12.68
N ALA A 42 31.56 -9.00 11.84
CA ALA A 42 33.02 -9.07 11.91
C ALA A 42 33.70 -7.74 11.55
N SER A 43 33.04 -6.90 10.75
CA SER A 43 33.54 -5.58 10.34
C SER A 43 33.30 -4.49 11.37
N GLY A 44 32.45 -4.73 12.38
CA GLY A 44 31.99 -3.68 13.30
C GLY A 44 31.06 -2.66 12.65
N ASN A 45 30.50 -2.96 11.47
CA ASN A 45 29.51 -2.11 10.78
C ASN A 45 28.13 -2.75 10.85
N ALA A 46 27.07 -1.93 10.82
CA ALA A 46 25.73 -2.46 10.61
C ALA A 46 25.59 -3.05 9.20
N LEU A 47 24.81 -4.12 9.05
CA LEU A 47 24.54 -4.76 7.76
C LEU A 47 23.04 -4.81 7.49
N LEU A 48 22.65 -4.57 6.24
CA LEU A 48 21.26 -4.60 5.79
C LEU A 48 21.10 -5.54 4.59
N LEU A 49 20.07 -6.40 4.62
CA LEU A 49 19.68 -7.25 3.49
C LEU A 49 18.32 -6.80 2.95
N THR A 50 18.27 -6.49 1.66
CA THR A 50 17.04 -6.28 0.88
C THR A 50 16.81 -7.49 -0.02
N ASN A 51 15.69 -8.20 0.14
CA ASN A 51 15.42 -9.39 -0.67
C ASN A 51 13.91 -9.64 -0.89
N PRO A 52 13.23 -8.83 -1.72
CA PRO A 52 11.81 -9.02 -2.06
C PRO A 52 11.59 -10.21 -3.01
N HIS A 53 10.50 -10.96 -2.82
CA HIS A 53 10.07 -12.10 -3.65
C HIS A 53 8.67 -11.87 -4.20
N LEU A 54 8.59 -11.17 -5.32
CA LEU A 54 7.36 -10.90 -6.04
C LEU A 54 7.38 -11.62 -7.41
N PRO A 55 6.22 -11.82 -8.06
CA PRO A 55 6.17 -12.38 -9.40
C PRO A 55 7.11 -11.66 -10.37
N TRP A 56 7.74 -12.41 -11.28
CA TRP A 56 8.77 -11.89 -12.19
C TRP A 56 8.25 -11.04 -13.35
N SER A 57 6.94 -10.79 -13.42
CA SER A 57 6.29 -10.16 -14.57
C SER A 57 5.31 -9.06 -14.18
N ALA A 58 4.88 -8.31 -15.20
CA ALA A 58 3.89 -7.24 -15.10
C ALA A 58 4.29 -6.17 -14.06
N ARG A 59 3.33 -5.74 -13.23
CA ARG A 59 3.47 -4.65 -12.26
C ARG A 59 4.43 -4.93 -11.10
N PHE A 60 4.95 -6.16 -10.97
CA PHE A 60 5.89 -6.56 -9.92
C PHE A 60 7.35 -6.53 -10.37
N THR A 61 7.61 -6.03 -11.58
CA THR A 61 8.96 -5.83 -12.10
C THR A 61 9.66 -4.73 -11.32
N TRP A 62 10.86 -5.03 -10.80
CA TRP A 62 11.71 -4.07 -10.10
C TRP A 62 12.62 -3.31 -11.07
N MET A 63 12.87 -2.05 -10.76
CA MET A 63 13.84 -1.17 -11.41
C MET A 63 14.81 -0.66 -10.36
N GLU A 64 16.10 -0.82 -10.63
CA GLU A 64 17.19 -0.27 -9.82
C GLU A 64 17.55 1.13 -10.33
N ALA A 65 17.76 2.07 -9.41
CA ALA A 65 18.12 3.44 -9.74
C ALA A 65 18.87 4.12 -8.58
N GLN A 66 19.73 5.07 -8.94
CA GLN A 66 20.23 6.09 -8.02
C GLN A 66 19.46 7.39 -8.25
N LEU A 67 18.92 7.95 -7.18
CA LEU A 67 18.27 9.25 -7.18
C LEU A 67 19.20 10.29 -6.57
N VAL A 68 19.64 11.26 -7.38
CA VAL A 68 20.45 12.40 -6.95
C VAL A 68 19.64 13.68 -7.16
N ALA A 69 19.37 14.40 -6.07
CA ALA A 69 18.63 15.65 -6.05
C ALA A 69 19.09 16.53 -4.86
N PRO A 70 18.68 17.81 -4.76
CA PRO A 70 19.03 18.63 -3.61
C PRO A 70 18.57 18.00 -2.28
N GLY A 71 19.54 17.60 -1.46
CA GLY A 71 19.27 16.94 -0.17
C GLY A 71 18.86 15.46 -0.25
N VAL A 72 19.06 14.80 -1.41
CA VAL A 72 18.87 13.36 -1.58
C VAL A 72 20.01 12.82 -2.45
N ASP A 73 20.71 11.82 -1.94
CA ASP A 73 21.54 10.93 -2.74
C ASP A 73 21.29 9.52 -2.21
N ALA A 74 20.52 8.72 -2.95
CA ALA A 74 20.11 7.40 -2.50
C ALA A 74 20.09 6.41 -3.66
N TYR A 75 20.61 5.22 -3.41
CA TYR A 75 20.61 4.10 -4.34
C TYR A 75 19.63 3.03 -3.86
N GLY A 76 18.90 2.43 -4.80
CA GLY A 76 17.98 1.37 -4.43
C GLY A 76 17.15 0.87 -5.59
N ALA A 77 16.02 0.26 -5.24
CA ALA A 77 15.11 -0.30 -6.21
C ALA A 77 13.65 0.06 -5.89
N SER A 78 12.80 0.01 -6.91
CA SER A 78 11.35 0.18 -6.78
C SER A 78 10.61 -0.60 -7.85
N LEU A 79 9.30 -0.80 -7.68
CA LEU A 79 8.47 -1.31 -8.75
C LEU A 79 8.38 -0.28 -9.89
N ILE A 80 8.33 -0.75 -11.14
CA ILE A 80 8.13 0.11 -12.30
C ILE A 80 6.85 0.94 -12.12
N GLY A 81 6.94 2.25 -12.37
CA GLY A 81 5.86 3.22 -12.17
C GLY A 81 5.95 3.99 -10.85
N ILE A 82 6.77 3.52 -9.90
CA ILE A 82 7.05 4.28 -8.68
C ILE A 82 8.26 5.22 -8.93
N PRO A 83 8.09 6.55 -8.85
CA PRO A 83 9.15 7.53 -9.14
C PRO A 83 10.28 7.60 -8.11
N LEU A 84 10.18 6.89 -6.99
CA LEU A 84 11.12 6.93 -5.88
C LEU A 84 11.63 5.51 -5.57
N PRO A 85 12.93 5.33 -5.25
CA PRO A 85 13.42 4.11 -4.63
C PRO A 85 12.63 3.81 -3.35
N THR A 86 12.03 2.62 -3.26
CA THR A 86 11.20 2.23 -2.10
C THR A 86 11.98 1.39 -1.11
N VAL A 87 12.94 0.60 -1.59
CA VAL A 87 14.03 0.03 -0.77
C VAL A 87 15.30 0.72 -1.19
N ALA A 88 16.04 1.29 -0.24
CA ALA A 88 17.17 2.15 -0.59
C ALA A 88 18.19 2.25 0.55
N PHE A 89 19.38 2.70 0.18
CA PHE A 89 20.41 3.13 1.10
C PHE A 89 21.11 4.38 0.55
N ASN A 90 21.73 5.12 1.46
CA ASN A 90 22.66 6.21 1.17
C ASN A 90 23.93 6.03 2.01
N ASP A 91 24.83 7.02 2.00
CA ASP A 91 26.10 6.95 2.72
C ASP A 91 25.96 6.79 4.24
N ARG A 92 24.77 7.08 4.81
CA ARG A 92 24.53 7.05 6.25
C ARG A 92 23.52 6.02 6.71
N LEU A 93 22.48 5.72 5.94
CA LEU A 93 21.42 4.82 6.36
C LEU A 93 20.81 4.04 5.21
N GLY A 94 20.11 2.96 5.52
CA GLY A 94 19.32 2.21 4.56
C GLY A 94 18.13 1.52 5.19
N TRP A 95 17.14 1.20 4.35
CA TRP A 95 15.96 0.45 4.75
C TRP A 95 15.46 -0.47 3.65
N THR A 96 14.63 -1.41 4.07
CA THR A 96 13.97 -2.35 3.19
C THR A 96 12.57 -2.69 3.68
N HIS A 97 11.78 -3.30 2.81
CA HIS A 97 10.40 -3.67 3.07
C HIS A 97 10.18 -5.17 2.94
N THR A 98 9.29 -5.70 3.80
CA THR A 98 8.68 -7.01 3.62
C THR A 98 7.18 -6.89 3.80
N VAL A 99 6.39 -7.67 3.08
CA VAL A 99 4.93 -7.68 3.27
C VAL A 99 4.60 -8.16 4.68
N ASN A 100 3.67 -7.47 5.36
CA ASN A 100 3.15 -7.91 6.65
C ASN A 100 1.71 -8.39 6.54
N THR A 101 1.21 -9.03 7.60
CA THR A 101 -0.15 -9.60 7.65
C THR A 101 -1.15 -8.68 8.35
N GLN A 102 -0.98 -7.36 8.18
CA GLN A 102 -1.83 -6.38 8.84
C GLN A 102 -3.30 -6.56 8.43
N ASP A 103 -4.18 -6.64 9.42
CA ASP A 103 -5.62 -6.61 9.21
C ASP A 103 -6.13 -5.15 9.21
N ALA A 104 -6.21 -4.57 8.02
CA ALA A 104 -6.62 -3.18 7.79
C ALA A 104 -7.96 -3.04 7.07
N GLU A 105 -8.67 -4.14 6.78
CA GLU A 105 -9.90 -4.11 5.99
C GLU A 105 -10.98 -4.99 6.61
N ASP A 106 -12.18 -4.44 6.74
CA ASP A 106 -13.37 -5.18 7.14
C ASP A 106 -14.31 -5.36 5.93
N VAL A 107 -14.90 -6.54 5.81
CA VAL A 107 -16.02 -6.79 4.90
C VAL A 107 -17.30 -6.95 5.71
N TYR A 108 -18.27 -6.08 5.45
CA TYR A 108 -19.58 -6.08 6.10
C TYR A 108 -20.62 -6.68 5.18
N GLU A 109 -21.34 -7.70 5.66
CA GLU A 109 -22.54 -8.19 5.00
C GLU A 109 -23.76 -7.34 5.41
N LEU A 110 -24.36 -6.69 4.44
CA LEU A 110 -25.55 -5.86 4.59
C LEU A 110 -26.77 -6.68 4.21
N THR A 111 -27.84 -6.61 5.00
CA THR A 111 -29.13 -7.17 4.58
C THR A 111 -29.93 -6.14 3.81
N LEU A 112 -30.23 -6.42 2.54
CA LEU A 112 -30.99 -5.56 1.66
C LEU A 112 -32.48 -5.59 2.01
N VAL A 113 -33.11 -4.42 2.05
CA VAL A 113 -34.54 -4.27 2.34
C VAL A 113 -35.03 -2.92 1.81
N ASP A 114 -36.19 -2.90 1.16
CA ASP A 114 -36.89 -1.69 0.68
C ASP A 114 -35.99 -0.70 -0.09
N GLY A 115 -35.09 -1.23 -0.94
CA GLY A 115 -34.15 -0.42 -1.73
C GLY A 115 -32.95 0.15 -0.95
N GLY A 116 -32.87 -0.10 0.35
CA GLY A 116 -31.75 0.22 1.23
C GLY A 116 -31.19 -1.03 1.91
N TYR A 117 -30.65 -0.84 3.12
CA TYR A 117 -30.13 -1.92 3.96
C TYR A 117 -30.55 -1.72 5.42
N ARG A 118 -30.65 -2.83 6.16
CA ARG A 118 -30.94 -2.78 7.60
C ARG A 118 -29.83 -2.07 8.36
N TRP A 119 -30.22 -1.13 9.22
CA TRP A 119 -29.30 -0.32 10.02
C TRP A 119 -29.97 0.09 11.33
N ASP A 120 -29.36 -0.24 12.48
CA ASP A 120 -29.82 0.13 13.83
C ASP A 120 -31.34 -0.06 14.05
N GLY A 121 -31.89 -1.19 13.59
CA GLY A 121 -33.31 -1.53 13.70
C GLY A 121 -34.24 -0.88 12.66
N GLY A 122 -33.72 -0.04 11.77
CA GLY A 122 -34.44 0.56 10.66
C GLY A 122 -33.87 0.23 9.28
N VAL A 123 -34.25 1.01 8.27
CA VAL A 123 -33.73 0.94 6.90
C VAL A 123 -32.95 2.21 6.60
N ARG A 124 -31.72 2.07 6.09
CA ARG A 124 -30.87 3.16 5.64
C ARG A 124 -30.68 3.09 4.14
N ALA A 125 -30.79 4.25 3.48
CA ALA A 125 -30.54 4.37 2.05
C ALA A 125 -29.03 4.29 1.73
N PHE A 126 -28.72 3.83 0.53
CA PHE A 126 -27.37 3.96 -0.03
C PHE A 126 -27.11 5.38 -0.53
N GLU A 127 -25.86 5.81 -0.45
CA GLU A 127 -25.36 6.87 -1.32
C GLU A 127 -25.15 6.26 -2.71
N VAL A 128 -25.67 6.91 -3.76
CA VAL A 128 -25.65 6.38 -5.12
C VAL A 128 -25.10 7.43 -6.07
N ASP A 129 -24.15 7.04 -6.90
CA ASP A 129 -23.65 7.84 -8.00
C ASP A 129 -23.42 6.97 -9.24
N THR A 130 -23.36 7.59 -10.41
CA THR A 130 -23.10 6.90 -11.68
C THR A 130 -21.83 7.47 -12.30
N VAL A 131 -20.90 6.59 -12.67
CA VAL A 131 -19.72 6.95 -13.47
C VAL A 131 -19.81 6.31 -14.84
N LEU A 132 -19.40 7.04 -15.88
CA LEU A 132 -19.34 6.50 -17.23
C LEU A 132 -17.97 5.88 -17.48
N LEU A 133 -17.95 4.58 -17.74
CA LEU A 133 -16.76 3.86 -18.17
C LEU A 133 -16.68 3.91 -19.70
N ARG A 134 -15.48 4.13 -20.24
CA ARG A 134 -15.22 4.00 -21.67
C ARG A 134 -14.63 2.62 -21.94
N VAL A 135 -15.44 1.74 -22.50
CA VAL A 135 -15.07 0.35 -22.80
C VAL A 135 -14.64 0.26 -24.26
N ARG A 136 -13.43 -0.25 -24.51
CA ARG A 136 -12.92 -0.46 -25.86
C ARG A 136 -13.57 -1.71 -26.46
N GLU A 137 -14.20 -1.55 -27.61
CA GLU A 137 -14.80 -2.62 -28.40
C GLU A 137 -13.77 -3.26 -29.36
N ALA A 138 -14.13 -4.40 -29.95
CA ALA A 138 -13.26 -5.17 -30.85
C ALA A 138 -12.87 -4.40 -32.13
N ASP A 139 -13.72 -3.49 -32.60
CA ASP A 139 -13.45 -2.61 -33.74
C ASP A 139 -12.59 -1.38 -33.38
N GLY A 140 -12.21 -1.26 -32.10
CA GLY A 140 -11.38 -0.20 -31.56
C GLY A 140 -12.15 1.08 -31.18
N THR A 141 -13.47 1.12 -31.36
CA THR A 141 -14.31 2.21 -30.86
C THR A 141 -14.45 2.15 -29.33
N LEU A 142 -14.92 3.25 -28.72
CA LEU A 142 -15.19 3.33 -27.29
C LEU A 142 -16.70 3.43 -27.07
N ARG A 143 -17.26 2.49 -26.32
CA ARG A 143 -18.64 2.54 -25.83
C ARG A 143 -18.67 3.13 -24.43
N GLU A 144 -19.60 4.04 -24.16
CA GLU A 144 -19.86 4.51 -22.81
C GLU A 144 -20.78 3.52 -22.08
N GLU A 145 -20.32 3.05 -20.92
CA GLU A 145 -21.04 2.10 -20.06
C GLU A 145 -21.26 2.73 -18.68
N PRO A 146 -22.51 2.98 -18.27
CA PRO A 146 -22.79 3.51 -16.94
C PRO A 146 -22.54 2.45 -15.85
N LEU A 147 -21.62 2.74 -14.94
CA LEU A 147 -21.43 1.99 -13.71
C LEU A 147 -22.13 2.72 -12.56
N VAL A 148 -23.22 2.13 -12.06
CA VAL A 148 -23.90 2.61 -10.85
C VAL A 148 -23.13 2.11 -9.62
N ARG A 149 -22.69 3.04 -8.78
CA ARG A 149 -21.94 2.76 -7.55
C ARG A 149 -22.83 3.03 -6.36
N ARG A 150 -22.84 2.10 -5.39
CA ARG A 150 -23.53 2.25 -4.11
C ARG A 150 -22.52 2.30 -2.99
N ARG A 151 -22.77 3.15 -2.00
CA ARG A 151 -21.99 3.26 -0.77
C ARG A 151 -22.91 3.20 0.43
N SER A 152 -22.57 2.32 1.37
CA SER A 152 -23.19 2.23 2.69
C SER A 152 -22.41 3.06 3.71
N ALA A 153 -22.88 3.10 4.96
CA ALA A 153 -22.14 3.68 6.07
C ALA A 153 -20.77 3.02 6.31
N HIS A 154 -20.60 1.76 5.88
CA HIS A 154 -19.33 1.05 6.01
C HIS A 154 -18.36 1.35 4.87
N GLY A 155 -18.87 1.67 3.67
CA GLY A 155 -18.05 1.91 2.49
C GLY A 155 -18.72 1.46 1.19
N PRO A 156 -17.97 1.42 0.07
CA PRO A 156 -18.50 1.02 -1.22
C PRO A 156 -19.00 -0.43 -1.19
N VAL A 157 -20.13 -0.67 -1.85
CA VAL A 157 -20.67 -2.00 -2.09
C VAL A 157 -19.88 -2.63 -3.24
N ILE A 158 -19.31 -3.82 -3.00
CA ILE A 158 -18.43 -4.53 -3.94
C ILE A 158 -19.08 -5.79 -4.52
N ALA A 159 -20.17 -6.27 -3.93
CA ALA A 159 -20.94 -7.40 -4.43
C ALA A 159 -22.38 -7.35 -3.90
N GLU A 160 -23.32 -7.87 -4.68
CA GLU A 160 -24.71 -8.10 -4.26
C GLU A 160 -25.06 -9.56 -4.53
N ARG A 161 -25.84 -10.17 -3.64
CA ARG A 161 -26.29 -11.57 -3.69
C ARG A 161 -27.70 -11.65 -3.14
N ASP A 162 -28.70 -11.88 -3.98
CA ASP A 162 -30.11 -11.99 -3.60
C ASP A 162 -30.58 -10.90 -2.61
N VAL A 163 -30.58 -11.20 -1.32
CA VAL A 163 -31.03 -10.33 -0.20
C VAL A 163 -29.88 -9.74 0.61
N SER A 164 -28.62 -9.92 0.19
CA SER A 164 -27.45 -9.35 0.85
C SER A 164 -26.51 -8.61 -0.10
N ALA A 165 -25.70 -7.73 0.47
CA ALA A 165 -24.64 -7.01 -0.22
C ALA A 165 -23.38 -6.99 0.63
N LEU A 166 -22.20 -6.97 0.00
CA LEU A 166 -20.92 -6.85 0.69
C LEU A 166 -20.40 -5.42 0.53
N ALA A 167 -20.14 -4.75 1.65
CA ALA A 167 -19.47 -3.47 1.68
C ALA A 167 -18.08 -3.62 2.31
N VAL A 168 -17.09 -2.90 1.77
CA VAL A 168 -15.72 -2.93 2.31
C VAL A 168 -15.40 -1.62 3.01
N ARG A 169 -14.75 -1.72 4.17
CA ARG A 169 -14.12 -0.59 4.85
C ARG A 169 -12.63 -0.85 4.92
N SER A 170 -11.83 0.05 4.37
CA SER A 170 -10.38 -0.10 4.32
C SER A 170 -9.70 1.05 5.05
N ALA A 171 -8.70 0.73 5.86
CA ALA A 171 -7.79 1.69 6.48
C ALA A 171 -6.58 2.01 5.56
N PHE A 172 -6.44 1.31 4.43
CA PHE A 172 -5.47 1.70 3.41
C PHE A 172 -5.86 3.08 2.84
N GLY A 173 -4.99 4.07 3.07
CA GLY A 173 -5.15 5.38 2.45
C GLY A 173 -4.93 5.28 0.93
N MET A 174 -5.75 6.00 0.17
CA MET A 174 -5.56 6.19 -1.29
C MET A 174 -5.04 7.60 -1.60
N ASP A 175 -4.36 8.23 -0.64
CA ASP A 175 -3.82 9.57 -0.76
C ASP A 175 -2.34 9.56 -1.14
N ALA A 176 -1.83 10.73 -1.52
CA ALA A 176 -0.41 10.90 -1.86
C ALA A 176 0.52 10.87 -0.62
N GLU A 177 0.00 10.60 0.57
CA GLU A 177 0.76 10.73 1.81
C GLU A 177 1.83 9.63 1.95
N ALA A 178 1.62 8.47 1.32
CA ALA A 178 2.64 7.43 1.23
C ALA A 178 3.87 7.90 0.44
N PHE A 179 3.67 8.73 -0.60
CA PHE A 179 4.78 9.33 -1.34
C PHE A 179 5.54 10.34 -0.50
N LEU A 180 4.84 11.17 0.27
CA LEU A 180 5.46 12.12 1.18
C LEU A 180 6.27 11.40 2.26
N GLN A 181 5.75 10.31 2.81
CA GLN A 181 6.51 9.46 3.73
C GLN A 181 7.79 8.91 3.08
N SER A 182 7.70 8.29 1.90
CA SER A 182 8.88 7.75 1.19
C SER A 182 9.90 8.83 0.86
N TRP A 183 9.45 10.02 0.47
CA TRP A 183 10.32 11.17 0.20
C TRP A 183 11.04 11.65 1.46
N GLU A 184 10.36 11.73 2.59
CA GLU A 184 10.98 12.11 3.87
C GLU A 184 11.96 11.04 4.37
N MET A 185 11.67 9.75 4.16
CA MET A 185 12.61 8.65 4.44
C MET A 185 13.88 8.76 3.60
N LEU A 186 13.77 9.08 2.30
CA LEU A 186 14.90 9.31 1.40
C LEU A 186 15.77 10.51 1.80
N ARG A 187 15.18 11.52 2.43
CA ARG A 187 15.87 12.73 2.90
C ARG A 187 16.44 12.60 4.31
N ALA A 188 16.10 11.53 5.03
CA ALA A 188 16.60 11.34 6.38
C ALA A 188 18.12 11.19 6.36
N SER A 189 18.77 11.89 7.27
CA SER A 189 20.21 11.85 7.50
C SER A 189 20.58 11.11 8.79
N ASP A 190 19.62 10.89 9.67
CA ASP A 190 19.80 10.13 10.91
C ASP A 190 18.55 9.31 11.27
N ARG A 191 18.69 8.46 12.28
CA ARG A 191 17.59 7.65 12.80
C ARG A 191 16.40 8.48 13.26
N ALA A 192 16.63 9.63 13.89
CA ALA A 192 15.55 10.44 14.44
C ALA A 192 14.70 11.07 13.32
N GLU A 193 15.33 11.51 12.22
CA GLU A 193 14.66 11.94 11.00
C GLU A 193 13.89 10.80 10.34
N PHE A 194 14.49 9.62 10.26
CA PHE A 194 13.86 8.44 9.69
C PHE A 194 12.62 8.02 10.50
N GLU A 195 12.72 7.99 11.83
CA GLU A 195 11.59 7.69 12.73
C GLU A 195 10.48 8.74 12.62
N ARG A 196 10.81 10.03 12.43
CA ARG A 196 9.81 11.07 12.16
C ARG A 196 9.06 10.82 10.86
N ALA A 197 9.76 10.44 9.79
CA ALA A 197 9.12 10.07 8.53
C ALA A 197 8.22 8.83 8.69
N LEU A 198 8.71 7.79 9.40
CA LEU A 198 7.93 6.59 9.70
C LEU A 198 6.66 6.88 10.51
N ALA A 199 6.72 7.85 11.44
CA ALA A 199 5.59 8.22 12.29
C ALA A 199 4.37 8.77 11.51
N ARG A 200 4.53 9.14 10.23
CA ARG A 200 3.39 9.45 9.35
C ARG A 200 2.43 8.27 9.18
N ASN A 201 2.97 7.05 9.24
CA ASN A 201 2.23 5.79 9.18
C ASN A 201 1.30 5.65 7.96
N ARG A 202 1.84 5.89 6.77
CA ARG A 202 1.15 5.88 5.47
C ARG A 202 1.59 4.76 4.55
N ILE A 203 2.78 4.19 4.77
CA ILE A 203 3.20 2.93 4.14
C ILE A 203 2.65 1.77 4.98
N ILE A 204 1.39 1.43 4.75
CA ILE A 204 0.63 0.38 5.47
C ILE A 204 0.79 -0.96 4.74
N GLY A 205 0.80 -2.07 5.49
CA GLY A 205 0.92 -3.41 4.91
C GLY A 205 2.36 -3.88 4.69
N GLN A 206 3.33 -3.07 5.13
CA GLN A 206 4.76 -3.35 5.01
C GLN A 206 5.43 -3.30 6.36
N ASN A 207 6.35 -4.22 6.61
CA ASN A 207 7.38 -4.01 7.61
C ASN A 207 8.45 -3.07 7.04
N VAL A 208 9.14 -2.36 7.92
CA VAL A 208 10.34 -1.60 7.61
C VAL A 208 11.48 -2.15 8.45
N THR A 209 12.55 -2.58 7.79
CA THR A 209 13.80 -2.98 8.45
C THR A 209 14.87 -1.99 8.05
N TYR A 210 15.63 -1.47 9.02
CA TYR A 210 16.59 -0.39 8.78
C TYR A 210 17.90 -0.62 9.54
N ALA A 211 18.96 -0.08 8.97
CA ALA A 211 20.28 -0.01 9.57
C ALA A 211 20.99 1.29 9.19
N ASP A 212 21.89 1.79 10.03
CA ASP A 212 22.68 2.99 9.73
C ASP A 212 24.17 2.86 10.11
N ALA A 213 24.95 3.84 9.65
CA ALA A 213 26.39 3.96 9.86
C ALA A 213 26.76 4.24 11.32
N ASP A 214 25.82 4.74 12.13
CA ASP A 214 26.00 4.98 13.56
C ASP A 214 25.76 3.70 14.38
N GLY A 215 25.40 2.59 13.72
CA GLY A 215 25.23 1.27 14.33
C GLY A 215 23.81 0.97 14.82
N ASN A 216 22.84 1.83 14.50
CA ASN A 216 21.45 1.56 14.84
C ASN A 216 20.86 0.51 13.91
N VAL A 217 19.99 -0.32 14.46
CA VAL A 217 19.09 -1.20 13.71
C VAL A 217 17.67 -1.03 14.24
N LEU A 218 16.68 -1.07 13.35
CA LEU A 218 15.29 -0.98 13.74
C LEU A 218 14.40 -1.89 12.88
N TYR A 219 13.29 -2.29 13.48
CA TYR A 219 12.18 -2.96 12.82
C TYR A 219 10.90 -2.21 13.19
N SER A 220 10.10 -1.89 12.18
CA SER A 220 8.78 -1.27 12.35
C SER A 220 7.73 -2.08 11.61
N TYR A 221 6.62 -2.35 12.28
CA TYR A 221 5.44 -2.99 11.69
C TYR A 221 4.48 -1.90 11.17
N GLY A 222 4.55 -1.58 9.88
CA GLY A 222 3.75 -0.52 9.26
C GLY A 222 2.29 -0.90 9.13
N ALA A 223 1.45 -0.28 9.95
CA ALA A 223 0.06 -0.68 10.14
C ALA A 223 -0.85 0.48 10.57
N ALA A 224 -2.03 0.56 9.95
CA ALA A 224 -3.12 1.43 10.40
C ALA A 224 -4.29 0.59 10.93
N THR A 225 -4.05 -0.16 12.02
CA THR A 225 -5.05 -1.09 12.57
C THR A 225 -6.24 -0.36 13.16
N PRO A 226 -7.47 -0.63 12.70
CA PRO A 226 -8.67 -0.13 13.34
C PRO A 226 -8.72 -0.53 14.81
N ARG A 227 -9.08 0.41 15.69
CA ARG A 227 -9.34 0.09 17.11
C ARG A 227 -10.70 -0.59 17.21
N ARG A 228 -10.70 -1.90 17.41
CA ARG A 228 -11.91 -2.70 17.61
C ARG A 228 -12.12 -2.96 19.11
N PRO A 229 -13.34 -2.78 19.66
CA PRO A 229 -13.60 -3.01 21.08
C PRO A 229 -13.65 -4.49 21.47
N ARG A 230 -13.77 -5.39 20.49
CA ARG A 230 -13.75 -6.85 20.63
C ARG A 230 -13.02 -7.45 19.42
N GLY A 231 -12.51 -8.67 19.58
CA GLY A 231 -11.95 -9.45 18.47
C GLY A 231 -13.04 -10.10 17.64
N ASP A 232 -12.65 -10.57 16.47
CA ASP A 232 -13.49 -11.22 15.47
C ASP A 232 -13.56 -12.74 15.68
#